data_AF-A0A2G8JXN9-F1
#
_entry.id   AF-A0A2G8JXN9-F1
#
_cell.length_a   1.000
_cell.length_b   1.000
_cell.length_c   1.000
_cell.angle_alpha   90.00
_cell.angle_beta   90.00
_cell.angle_gamma   90.00
#
_symmetry.space_group_name_H-M   'P 1'
#
loop_
_entity.id
_entity.type
_entity.pdbx_description
1 polymer ?
#
loop_
_entity_poly.entity_id
_entity_poly.type
_entity_poly.pdbx_seq_one_letter_code
_entity_poly.pdbx_strand_id
1 'polypeptide(L)'
;GPVTKSTVRNSRWHVGNKCKLSRTAIQYLLLQRNNLTFLSNTSFSGLQNLRKIFLNGNSIKFIGEQTFSSATIKDVYLFENSITELTNDSFGSGVLNIYLTCDNLHQVPWSKNKFFGCCVRDTSVPEVTFTASFKPLMTCFQTQGFMCQKLGGIEKCRPCAPGLFANGYGECRKCPKGGYYQDEIGSQKCKNCSNGNFVKKRGGLSALDCTTCPDGTNHSIHAGFRACFCKRNYARIDRFGLCTLCLPEGLNCNNDFESLSLGYYWNWSFPGINVSLYSSFVTNLLTFNDSYDPSTTRYTLKIPRVFKCPRPGNCPNSDSHTATGINGNCQEGYRGWLCSKCQNAFYSVLNYCAPYQQKWWIILEMIITMSAFLLIIILVIWKNTKTRQHDGRLFVDKLSSRMKIFLGFYQVVGDLYESVNVVSWTGPLRYVGQLISFVSLKLLNIIIRPQCLYSHMLLDPIIRFKIAVIFPIGLIVVPAWIYLICKVYLKCCKKTANAENMVKLDKIKSKLLTYVVLSLFITYQPTCDAIFEIYPGACDTFVVDRDSSITISLLRADYDINCKSIAHYQTEAYIATVYML
;
A
#
# COMPACT_ATOMS: atom_id res chain seq x y z
N GLY A 1 -14.06 -45.38 13.57
CA GLY A 1 -13.15 -46.10 12.66
C GLY A 1 -13.97 -46.68 11.52
N PRO A 2 -13.43 -46.84 10.30
CA PRO A 2 -14.23 -47.25 9.15
C PRO A 2 -14.62 -48.73 9.28
N VAL A 3 -15.91 -49.01 9.20
CA VAL A 3 -16.42 -50.39 9.13
C VAL A 3 -16.43 -50.78 7.66
N THR A 4 -15.40 -51.50 7.23
CA THR A 4 -15.33 -52.12 5.89
C THR A 4 -16.17 -53.39 5.87
N LYS A 5 -17.08 -53.47 4.89
CA LYS A 5 -17.94 -54.63 4.55
C LYS A 5 -18.80 -55.15 5.69
N SER A 6 -20.02 -54.63 5.81
CA SER A 6 -21.09 -55.35 6.52
C SER A 6 -22.40 -55.23 5.76
N THR A 7 -22.72 -56.29 5.01
CA THR A 7 -24.10 -56.77 4.97
C THR A 7 -24.58 -56.87 6.42
N VAL A 8 -25.74 -56.31 6.75
CA VAL A 8 -26.34 -56.45 8.09
C VAL A 8 -26.81 -57.90 8.27
N ARG A 9 -25.87 -58.84 8.37
CA ARG A 9 -26.07 -60.22 8.83
C ARG A 9 -25.34 -60.35 10.15
N ASN A 10 -26.10 -60.37 11.24
CA ASN A 10 -25.67 -60.76 12.58
C ASN A 10 -24.41 -60.09 13.16
N SER A 11 -24.17 -58.80 12.90
CA SER A 11 -23.06 -58.08 13.52
C SER A 11 -23.44 -57.64 14.93
N ARG A 12 -22.76 -58.21 15.94
CA ARG A 12 -22.75 -57.76 17.33
C ARG A 12 -22.24 -56.30 17.34
N TRP A 13 -23.12 -55.33 17.58
CA TRP A 13 -22.76 -53.90 17.65
C TRP A 13 -21.73 -53.67 18.77
N HIS A 14 -20.47 -53.40 18.41
CA HIS A 14 -19.47 -52.93 19.37
C HIS A 14 -19.67 -51.42 19.57
N VAL A 15 -20.52 -51.08 20.53
CA VAL A 15 -20.49 -49.76 21.18
C VAL A 15 -19.28 -49.77 22.11
N GLY A 16 -18.42 -48.75 22.00
CA GLY A 16 -17.21 -48.61 22.81
C GLY A 16 -17.46 -48.91 24.29
N ASN A 17 -16.53 -49.67 24.89
CA ASN A 17 -16.61 -50.28 26.21
C ASN A 17 -17.13 -49.33 27.31
N LYS A 18 -18.38 -49.57 27.75
CA LYS A 18 -19.02 -49.32 29.05
C LYS A 18 -20.51 -48.97 28.85
N CYS A 19 -21.33 -49.96 28.46
CA CYS A 19 -22.77 -50.03 28.73
C CYS A 19 -23.36 -51.27 28.01
N LYS A 20 -23.63 -52.35 28.75
CA LYS A 20 -24.61 -53.37 28.31
C LYS A 20 -26.00 -52.73 28.46
N LEU A 21 -26.45 -51.98 27.45
CA LEU A 21 -27.85 -51.58 27.34
C LEU A 21 -28.66 -52.78 26.84
N SER A 22 -29.73 -53.12 27.55
CA SER A 22 -30.71 -54.11 27.07
C SER A 22 -31.20 -53.69 25.68
N ARG A 23 -31.20 -54.63 24.72
CA ARG A 23 -31.68 -54.41 23.33
C ARG A 23 -33.11 -53.85 23.28
N THR A 24 -33.88 -53.99 24.35
CA THR A 24 -35.27 -53.51 24.46
C THR A 24 -35.42 -52.03 24.81
N ALA A 25 -34.39 -51.25 25.16
CA ALA A 25 -34.56 -49.86 25.63
C ALA A 25 -34.25 -48.75 24.60
N ILE A 26 -33.77 -49.10 23.40
CA ILE A 26 -33.27 -48.11 22.42
C ILE A 26 -34.44 -47.40 21.74
N GLN A 27 -34.54 -46.08 21.92
CA GLN A 27 -35.57 -45.24 21.27
C GLN A 27 -35.08 -44.49 20.03
N TYR A 28 -33.77 -44.21 19.94
CA TYR A 28 -33.14 -43.49 18.85
C TYR A 28 -31.97 -44.31 18.33
N LEU A 29 -31.90 -44.54 17.01
CA LEU A 29 -30.82 -45.26 16.37
C LEU A 29 -30.18 -44.39 15.29
N LEU A 30 -28.91 -44.03 15.50
CA LEU A 30 -28.10 -43.18 14.63
C LEU A 30 -27.16 -44.04 13.79
N LEU A 31 -27.46 -44.21 12.50
CA LEU A 31 -26.70 -44.99 11.53
C LEU A 31 -26.38 -44.17 10.25
N GLN A 32 -26.50 -42.85 10.32
CA GLN A 32 -26.19 -41.96 9.20
C GLN A 32 -24.70 -42.02 8.82
N ARG A 33 -24.38 -41.72 7.55
CA ARG A 33 -23.01 -41.64 7.03
C ARG A 33 -22.16 -42.89 7.29
N ASN A 34 -22.79 -44.05 7.18
CA ASN A 34 -22.10 -45.32 7.07
C ASN A 34 -22.07 -45.75 5.59
N ASN A 35 -21.50 -46.92 5.31
CA ASN A 35 -21.47 -47.49 3.96
C ASN A 35 -22.49 -48.63 3.81
N LEU A 36 -23.69 -48.46 4.38
CA LEU A 36 -24.75 -49.46 4.27
C LEU A 36 -25.32 -49.46 2.85
N THR A 37 -25.46 -50.64 2.25
CA THR A 37 -25.95 -50.78 0.87
C THR A 37 -27.33 -51.44 0.78
N PHE A 38 -27.75 -52.13 1.83
CA PHE A 38 -28.96 -52.94 1.87
C PHE A 38 -29.53 -53.03 3.30
N LEU A 39 -30.85 -53.00 3.41
CA LEU A 39 -31.58 -53.28 4.65
C LEU A 39 -32.47 -54.51 4.46
N SER A 40 -32.40 -55.46 5.40
CA SER A 40 -33.19 -56.69 5.39
C SER A 40 -34.40 -56.59 6.31
N ASN A 41 -35.37 -57.50 6.16
CA ASN A 41 -36.53 -57.63 7.05
C ASN A 41 -36.14 -57.92 8.52
N THR A 42 -34.96 -58.50 8.75
CA THR A 42 -34.43 -58.80 10.09
C THR A 42 -33.53 -57.71 10.67
N SER A 43 -33.22 -56.65 9.91
CA SER A 43 -32.18 -55.68 10.28
C SER A 43 -32.42 -54.96 11.61
N PHE A 44 -33.68 -54.80 12.01
CA PHE A 44 -34.08 -54.11 13.25
C PHE A 44 -34.87 -55.01 14.21
N SER A 45 -34.78 -56.33 14.02
CA SER A 45 -35.45 -57.29 14.88
C SER A 45 -34.98 -57.18 16.34
N GLY A 46 -35.92 -57.18 17.27
CA GLY A 46 -35.66 -57.06 18.72
C GLY A 46 -35.58 -55.62 19.26
N LEU A 47 -35.69 -54.59 18.42
CA LEU A 47 -35.67 -53.17 18.82
C LEU A 47 -37.10 -52.60 19.03
N GLN A 48 -37.90 -53.24 19.88
CA GLN A 48 -39.34 -52.97 20.01
C GLN A 48 -39.70 -51.53 20.43
N ASN A 49 -38.80 -50.83 21.13
CA ASN A 49 -39.00 -49.46 21.61
C ASN A 49 -38.43 -48.37 20.68
N LEU A 50 -37.95 -48.75 19.49
CA LEU A 50 -37.35 -47.81 18.54
C LEU A 50 -38.40 -46.85 17.99
N ARG A 51 -38.16 -45.54 18.14
CA ARG A 51 -39.07 -44.47 17.68
C ARG A 51 -38.53 -43.67 16.51
N LYS A 52 -37.23 -43.41 16.45
CA LYS A 52 -36.61 -42.67 15.34
C LYS A 52 -35.34 -43.36 14.86
N ILE A 53 -35.18 -43.46 13.55
CA ILE A 53 -34.00 -44.08 12.94
C ILE A 53 -33.41 -43.17 11.85
N PHE A 54 -32.10 -42.93 11.94
CA PHE A 54 -31.34 -42.11 11.01
C PHE A 54 -30.45 -43.00 10.16
N LEU A 55 -30.76 -43.09 8.86
CA LEU A 55 -30.06 -43.90 7.86
C LEU A 55 -29.57 -43.03 6.69
N ASN A 56 -29.65 -41.71 6.83
CA ASN A 56 -29.28 -40.77 5.77
C ASN A 56 -27.77 -40.79 5.47
N GLY A 57 -27.38 -40.43 4.25
CA GLY A 57 -25.98 -40.41 3.83
C GLY A 57 -25.32 -41.79 3.74
N ASN A 58 -26.11 -42.84 3.46
CA ASN A 58 -25.60 -44.20 3.21
C ASN A 58 -25.66 -44.50 1.70
N SER A 59 -25.32 -45.73 1.31
CA SER A 59 -25.36 -46.20 -0.08
C SER A 59 -26.53 -47.17 -0.32
N ILE A 60 -27.64 -47.03 0.43
CA ILE A 60 -28.74 -47.99 0.42
C ILE A 60 -29.45 -47.91 -0.92
N LYS A 61 -29.53 -49.04 -1.62
CA LYS A 61 -30.26 -49.16 -2.89
C LYS A 61 -31.60 -49.86 -2.74
N PHE A 62 -31.66 -50.83 -1.84
CA PHE A 62 -32.83 -51.68 -1.63
C PHE A 62 -33.18 -51.78 -0.15
N ILE A 63 -34.48 -51.65 0.14
CA ILE A 63 -35.08 -51.89 1.45
C ILE A 63 -35.94 -53.15 1.31
N GLY A 64 -35.64 -54.17 2.12
CA GLY A 64 -36.41 -55.39 2.16
C GLY A 64 -37.84 -55.16 2.64
N GLU A 65 -38.74 -56.08 2.31
CA GLU A 65 -40.13 -56.01 2.74
C GLU A 65 -40.25 -56.08 4.26
N GLN A 66 -41.15 -55.29 4.82
CA GLN A 66 -41.47 -55.26 6.25
C GLN A 66 -40.25 -54.96 7.13
N THR A 67 -39.21 -54.30 6.60
CA THR A 67 -37.96 -54.00 7.33
C THR A 67 -38.17 -53.27 8.66
N PHE A 68 -39.19 -52.42 8.76
CA PHE A 68 -39.47 -51.65 9.97
C PHE A 68 -40.69 -52.17 10.75
N SER A 69 -41.23 -53.34 10.39
CA SER A 69 -42.43 -53.91 11.02
C SER A 69 -42.23 -54.36 12.47
N SER A 70 -40.99 -54.66 12.87
CA SER A 70 -40.67 -55.16 14.21
C SER A 70 -40.72 -54.10 15.32
N ALA A 71 -40.98 -52.83 14.99
CA ALA A 71 -41.06 -51.70 15.93
C ALA A 71 -42.10 -50.65 15.47
N THR A 72 -42.56 -49.80 16.40
CA THR A 72 -43.45 -48.66 16.09
C THR A 72 -42.63 -47.38 15.89
N ILE A 73 -42.01 -47.28 14.71
CA ILE A 73 -41.13 -46.17 14.35
C ILE A 73 -41.95 -44.96 13.91
N LYS A 74 -41.75 -43.83 14.58
CA LYS A 74 -42.37 -42.55 14.20
C LYS A 74 -41.70 -41.94 12.98
N ASP A 75 -40.37 -41.84 12.99
CA ASP A 75 -39.63 -41.12 11.94
C ASP A 75 -38.49 -42.00 11.36
N VAL A 76 -38.46 -42.13 10.03
CA VAL A 76 -37.39 -42.81 9.29
C VAL A 76 -36.70 -41.79 8.35
N TYR A 77 -35.41 -41.54 8.56
CA TYR A 77 -34.62 -40.62 7.74
C TYR A 77 -33.72 -41.38 6.77
N LEU A 78 -33.99 -41.29 5.48
CA LEU A 78 -33.36 -42.04 4.38
C LEU A 78 -32.83 -41.16 3.24
N PHE A 79 -32.89 -39.84 3.36
CA PHE A 79 -32.31 -38.92 2.37
C PHE A 79 -30.79 -39.16 2.17
N GLU A 80 -30.23 -38.71 1.05
CA GLU A 80 -28.84 -39.02 0.66
C GLU A 80 -28.54 -40.53 0.63
N ASN A 81 -29.43 -41.30 0.00
CA ASN A 81 -29.21 -42.70 -0.35
C ASN A 81 -29.47 -42.90 -1.86
N SER A 82 -29.22 -44.11 -2.37
CA SER A 82 -29.37 -44.46 -3.79
C SER A 82 -30.61 -45.32 -4.05
N ILE A 83 -31.71 -45.03 -3.33
CA ILE A 83 -32.97 -45.78 -3.46
C ILE A 83 -33.67 -45.33 -4.74
N THR A 84 -33.88 -46.27 -5.66
CA THR A 84 -34.56 -46.02 -6.95
C THR A 84 -35.99 -46.55 -6.97
N GLU A 85 -36.27 -47.56 -6.15
CA GLU A 85 -37.55 -48.26 -6.10
C GLU A 85 -37.96 -48.51 -4.65
N LEU A 86 -39.25 -48.34 -4.38
CA LEU A 86 -39.88 -48.64 -3.11
C LEU A 86 -41.10 -49.52 -3.39
N THR A 87 -41.16 -50.68 -2.75
CA THR A 87 -42.28 -51.61 -2.86
C THR A 87 -43.39 -51.25 -1.89
N ASN A 88 -44.62 -51.71 -2.17
CA ASN A 88 -45.80 -51.45 -1.32
C ASN A 88 -45.61 -51.87 0.15
N ASP A 89 -44.74 -52.85 0.39
CA ASP A 89 -44.44 -53.43 1.69
C ASP A 89 -43.04 -53.10 2.23
N SER A 90 -42.25 -52.24 1.56
CA SER A 90 -40.88 -51.90 1.99
C SER A 90 -40.78 -51.40 3.44
N PHE A 91 -41.81 -50.70 3.93
CA PHE A 91 -41.78 -50.07 5.26
C PHE A 91 -42.66 -50.74 6.32
N GLY A 92 -43.65 -51.55 5.93
CA GLY A 92 -44.63 -52.13 6.84
C GLY A 92 -45.59 -51.12 7.48
N SER A 93 -46.42 -51.56 8.43
CA SER A 93 -47.41 -50.72 9.14
C SER A 93 -46.84 -49.95 10.34
N GLY A 94 -45.57 -50.17 10.67
CA GLY A 94 -44.92 -49.61 11.85
C GLY A 94 -44.39 -48.18 11.69
N VAL A 95 -44.46 -47.57 10.50
CA VAL A 95 -43.82 -46.28 10.18
C VAL A 95 -44.85 -45.15 10.01
N LEU A 96 -44.62 -44.00 10.65
CA LEU A 96 -45.50 -42.82 10.53
C LEU A 96 -44.99 -41.79 9.50
N ASN A 97 -43.71 -41.40 9.57
CA ASN A 97 -43.10 -40.38 8.72
C ASN A 97 -41.82 -40.91 8.06
N ILE A 98 -41.66 -40.64 6.76
CA ILE A 98 -40.49 -41.03 5.97
C ILE A 98 -39.90 -39.80 5.30
N TYR A 99 -38.60 -39.59 5.48
CA TYR A 99 -37.85 -38.51 4.84
C TYR A 99 -36.86 -39.10 3.85
N LEU A 100 -37.04 -38.88 2.55
CA LEU A 100 -36.24 -39.51 1.48
C LEU A 100 -35.82 -38.52 0.40
N THR A 101 -34.78 -38.86 -0.36
CA THR A 101 -34.43 -38.16 -1.60
C THR A 101 -35.33 -38.69 -2.71
N CYS A 102 -36.18 -37.83 -3.27
CA CYS A 102 -37.18 -38.26 -4.26
C CYS A 102 -36.69 -38.21 -5.71
N ASP A 103 -35.58 -37.53 -6.00
CA ASP A 103 -35.17 -37.24 -7.37
C ASP A 103 -34.75 -38.49 -8.16
N ASN A 104 -34.34 -39.56 -7.45
CA ASN A 104 -33.95 -40.84 -8.06
C ASN A 104 -35.08 -41.88 -8.06
N LEU A 105 -36.26 -41.56 -7.52
CA LEU A 105 -37.32 -42.52 -7.32
C LEU A 105 -38.17 -42.65 -8.59
N HIS A 106 -38.19 -43.85 -9.18
CA HIS A 106 -38.99 -44.10 -10.39
C HIS A 106 -40.49 -44.18 -10.10
N GLN A 107 -40.86 -44.66 -8.92
CA GLN A 107 -42.24 -44.85 -8.50
C GLN A 107 -42.40 -44.72 -6.98
N VAL A 108 -43.46 -44.03 -6.54
CA VAL A 108 -43.88 -44.01 -5.13
C VAL A 108 -44.86 -45.17 -4.90
N PRO A 109 -44.67 -46.01 -3.87
CA PRO A 109 -45.55 -47.15 -3.62
C PRO A 109 -46.94 -46.69 -3.19
N TRP A 110 -47.98 -47.33 -3.72
CA TRP A 110 -49.33 -47.26 -3.18
C TRP A 110 -49.40 -48.16 -1.95
N SER A 111 -48.89 -47.66 -0.83
CA SER A 111 -49.01 -48.41 0.42
C SER A 111 -50.47 -48.42 0.88
N LYS A 112 -50.93 -49.59 1.34
CA LYS A 112 -52.22 -49.73 2.03
C LYS A 112 -52.21 -49.06 3.42
N ASN A 113 -51.04 -48.70 3.95
CA ASN A 113 -50.85 -48.10 5.26
C ASN A 113 -50.74 -46.57 5.17
N LYS A 114 -51.34 -45.85 6.14
CA LYS A 114 -51.28 -44.39 6.23
C LYS A 114 -49.94 -43.93 6.83
N PHE A 115 -48.96 -43.61 5.99
CA PHE A 115 -47.75 -42.89 6.39
C PHE A 115 -47.58 -41.60 5.58
N PHE A 116 -46.82 -40.64 6.11
CA PHE A 116 -46.49 -39.39 5.44
C PHE A 116 -45.07 -39.44 4.88
N GLY A 117 -44.92 -39.20 3.58
CA GLY A 117 -43.63 -39.13 2.89
C GLY A 117 -43.23 -37.68 2.61
N CYS A 118 -42.04 -37.29 3.05
CA CYS A 118 -41.43 -35.99 2.78
C CYS A 118 -40.23 -36.17 1.84
N CYS A 119 -40.28 -35.48 0.70
CA CYS A 119 -39.12 -35.33 -0.16
C CYS A 119 -38.17 -34.29 0.45
N VAL A 120 -36.96 -34.74 0.81
CA VAL A 120 -35.90 -33.86 1.29
C VAL A 120 -35.16 -33.29 0.09
N ARG A 121 -35.08 -31.96 0.02
CA ARG A 121 -34.42 -31.19 -1.04
C ARG A 121 -33.59 -30.06 -0.43
N ASP A 122 -32.81 -29.36 -1.26
CA ASP A 122 -31.93 -28.26 -0.85
C ASP A 122 -32.64 -27.21 0.02
N THR A 123 -33.91 -26.90 -0.27
CA THR A 123 -34.69 -25.90 0.47
C THR A 123 -35.58 -26.49 1.57
N SER A 124 -35.74 -27.82 1.61
CA SER A 124 -36.63 -28.52 2.53
C SER A 124 -35.86 -29.63 3.25
N VAL A 125 -35.26 -29.26 4.37
CA VAL A 125 -34.55 -30.17 5.27
C VAL A 125 -35.42 -30.53 6.48
N PRO A 126 -35.38 -31.77 6.97
CA PRO A 126 -36.27 -32.20 8.04
C PRO A 126 -35.83 -31.67 9.40
N GLU A 127 -36.80 -31.25 10.22
CA GLU A 127 -36.57 -30.83 11.61
C GLU A 127 -36.74 -32.03 12.56
N VAL A 128 -35.72 -32.28 13.37
CA VAL A 128 -35.70 -33.33 14.39
C VAL A 128 -36.02 -32.72 15.74
N THR A 129 -37.11 -33.17 16.36
CA THR A 129 -37.50 -32.74 17.70
C THR A 129 -37.28 -33.82 18.75
N PHE A 130 -36.85 -33.43 19.95
CA PHE A 130 -36.63 -34.32 21.10
C PHE A 130 -36.96 -33.60 22.41
N THR A 131 -37.27 -34.37 23.45
CA THR A 131 -37.55 -33.85 24.80
C THR A 131 -36.26 -33.50 25.52
N ALA A 132 -36.19 -32.35 26.19
CA ALA A 132 -34.97 -31.74 26.76
C ALA A 132 -34.28 -32.51 27.92
N SER A 133 -34.67 -33.77 28.18
CA SER A 133 -34.06 -34.63 29.19
C SER A 133 -32.74 -35.28 28.74
N PHE A 134 -32.37 -35.18 27.45
CA PHE A 134 -31.28 -35.95 26.84
C PHE A 134 -30.19 -35.08 26.19
N LYS A 135 -29.52 -34.23 26.99
CA LYS A 135 -28.40 -33.36 26.56
C LYS A 135 -27.36 -34.00 25.60
N PRO A 136 -26.94 -35.27 25.77
CA PRO A 136 -25.95 -35.89 24.86
C PRO A 136 -26.41 -35.96 23.40
N LEU A 137 -27.72 -36.03 23.15
CA LEU A 137 -28.28 -36.13 21.81
C LEU A 137 -28.10 -34.82 21.03
N MET A 138 -28.31 -33.68 21.68
CA MET A 138 -28.10 -32.36 21.07
C MET A 138 -26.64 -32.17 20.64
N THR A 139 -25.69 -32.47 21.53
CA THR A 139 -24.26 -32.40 21.22
C THR A 139 -23.87 -33.36 20.09
N CYS A 140 -24.49 -34.56 20.05
CA CYS A 140 -24.29 -35.49 18.95
C CYS A 140 -24.76 -34.89 17.61
N PHE A 141 -25.98 -34.33 17.52
CA PHE A 141 -26.46 -33.71 16.28
C PHE A 141 -25.61 -32.50 15.85
N GLN A 142 -25.17 -31.66 16.79
CA GLN A 142 -24.26 -30.54 16.49
C GLN A 142 -22.94 -31.03 15.86
N THR A 143 -22.36 -32.11 16.40
CA THR A 143 -21.17 -32.78 15.84
C THR A 143 -21.45 -33.64 14.61
N GLN A 144 -22.67 -33.61 14.07
CA GLN A 144 -23.06 -34.27 12.82
C GLN A 144 -23.57 -33.27 11.78
N GLY A 145 -23.36 -31.97 12.01
CA GLY A 145 -23.68 -30.92 11.05
C GLY A 145 -25.11 -30.37 11.13
N PHE A 146 -25.74 -30.49 12.30
CA PHE A 146 -27.05 -29.91 12.57
C PHE A 146 -26.92 -28.62 13.36
N MET A 147 -27.80 -27.66 13.08
CA MET A 147 -28.05 -26.55 13.99
C MET A 147 -29.18 -26.92 14.95
N CYS A 148 -28.95 -26.69 16.23
CA CYS A 148 -29.85 -27.12 17.29
C CYS A 148 -30.22 -25.94 18.18
N GLN A 149 -31.51 -25.76 18.44
CA GLN A 149 -32.05 -24.72 19.29
C GLN A 149 -32.92 -25.34 20.39
N LYS A 150 -32.77 -24.83 21.60
CA LYS A 150 -33.62 -25.20 22.73
C LYS A 150 -34.80 -24.24 22.83
N LEU A 151 -36.02 -24.75 22.74
CA LEU A 151 -37.25 -24.00 22.99
C LEU A 151 -37.98 -24.63 24.18
N GLY A 152 -37.74 -24.08 25.37
CA GLY A 152 -38.32 -24.58 26.62
C GLY A 152 -37.89 -26.02 26.93
N GLY A 153 -38.88 -26.91 27.06
CA GLY A 153 -38.69 -28.35 27.32
C GLY A 153 -38.44 -29.21 26.07
N ILE A 154 -38.37 -28.60 24.89
CA ILE A 154 -38.15 -29.28 23.61
C ILE A 154 -36.86 -28.77 22.99
N GLU A 155 -36.06 -29.69 22.49
CA GLU A 155 -34.85 -29.41 21.72
C GLU A 155 -35.13 -29.74 20.25
N LYS A 156 -34.78 -28.82 19.35
CA LYS A 156 -35.02 -28.92 17.91
C LYS A 156 -33.69 -28.86 17.18
N CYS A 157 -33.40 -29.84 16.33
CA CYS A 157 -32.21 -29.85 15.46
C CYS A 157 -32.63 -29.94 14.00
N ARG A 158 -32.05 -29.11 13.15
CA ARG A 158 -32.21 -29.17 11.69
C ARG A 158 -30.84 -29.32 11.04
N PRO A 159 -30.65 -30.23 10.06
CA PRO A 159 -29.37 -30.34 9.38
C PRO A 159 -29.13 -29.07 8.56
N CYS A 160 -27.87 -28.68 8.38
CA CYS A 160 -27.55 -27.57 7.48
C CYS A 160 -27.95 -27.94 6.05
N ALA A 161 -28.75 -27.10 5.40
CA ALA A 161 -29.09 -27.26 3.99
C ALA A 161 -27.84 -27.11 3.09
N PRO A 162 -27.89 -27.57 1.83
CA PRO A 162 -26.87 -27.29 0.84
C PRO A 162 -26.60 -25.78 0.72
N GLY A 163 -25.35 -25.43 0.44
CA GLY A 163 -24.80 -24.08 0.54
C GLY A 163 -24.46 -23.65 1.95
N LEU A 164 -24.77 -24.44 2.98
CA LEU A 164 -24.42 -24.18 4.38
C LEU A 164 -23.59 -25.31 4.99
N PHE A 165 -22.85 -24.98 6.04
CA PHE A 165 -22.11 -25.93 6.87
C PHE A 165 -22.28 -25.57 8.35
N ALA A 166 -22.20 -26.57 9.23
CA ALA A 166 -22.27 -26.34 10.66
C ALA A 166 -20.93 -25.86 11.21
N ASN A 167 -20.96 -24.81 12.02
CA ASN A 167 -19.75 -24.27 12.66
C ASN A 167 -19.30 -25.06 13.91
N GLY A 168 -19.97 -26.16 14.26
CA GLY A 168 -19.72 -26.94 15.48
C GLY A 168 -20.33 -26.37 16.77
N TYR A 169 -20.83 -25.13 16.74
CA TYR A 169 -21.51 -24.46 17.87
C TYR A 169 -23.04 -24.51 17.75
N GLY A 170 -23.56 -25.35 16.84
CA GLY A 170 -25.00 -25.48 16.59
C GLY A 170 -25.58 -24.38 15.71
N GLU A 171 -24.76 -23.70 14.90
CA GLU A 171 -25.22 -22.76 13.87
C GLU A 171 -24.84 -23.25 12.47
N CYS A 172 -25.72 -23.02 11.48
CA CYS A 172 -25.40 -23.23 10.08
C CYS A 172 -24.98 -21.91 9.43
N ARG A 173 -23.79 -21.91 8.82
CA ARG A 173 -23.21 -20.75 8.11
C ARG A 173 -23.16 -21.03 6.63
N LYS A 174 -23.41 -20.02 5.81
CA LYS A 174 -23.28 -20.13 4.35
C LYS A 174 -21.83 -20.39 3.97
N CYS A 175 -21.62 -21.19 2.94
CA CYS A 175 -20.28 -21.39 2.39
C CYS A 175 -19.66 -20.06 1.98
N PRO A 176 -18.39 -19.81 2.34
CA PRO A 176 -17.66 -18.60 1.99
C PRO A 176 -17.70 -18.36 0.47
N LYS A 177 -17.76 -17.08 0.08
CA LYS A 177 -17.60 -16.71 -1.33
C LYS A 177 -16.17 -17.02 -1.78
N GLY A 178 -15.98 -17.43 -3.03
CA GLY A 178 -14.67 -17.87 -3.53
C GLY A 178 -14.67 -19.37 -3.81
N GLY A 179 -13.62 -20.09 -3.44
CA GLY A 179 -13.41 -21.49 -3.82
C GLY A 179 -14.28 -22.54 -3.14
N TYR A 180 -15.45 -22.21 -2.56
CA TYR A 180 -16.18 -23.14 -1.68
C TYR A 180 -17.65 -23.32 -2.06
N TYR A 181 -18.12 -24.56 -1.97
CA TYR A 181 -19.53 -24.94 -2.12
C TYR A 181 -19.89 -26.06 -1.14
N GLN A 182 -21.18 -26.36 -0.99
CA GLN A 182 -21.63 -27.54 -0.27
C GLN A 182 -22.93 -28.06 -0.86
N ASP A 183 -22.93 -29.28 -1.37
CA ASP A 183 -24.07 -29.99 -1.94
C ASP A 183 -24.71 -31.01 -0.99
N GLU A 184 -24.00 -31.41 0.08
CA GLU A 184 -24.50 -32.33 1.09
C GLU A 184 -25.28 -31.62 2.21
N ILE A 185 -26.30 -32.31 2.70
CA ILE A 185 -27.12 -31.94 3.84
C ILE A 185 -26.40 -32.33 5.13
N GLY A 186 -26.40 -31.42 6.10
CA GLY A 186 -25.82 -31.63 7.41
C GLY A 186 -24.29 -31.70 7.39
N SER A 187 -23.63 -30.98 6.50
CA SER A 187 -22.17 -30.98 6.44
C SER A 187 -21.52 -30.08 7.50
N GLN A 188 -20.28 -30.38 7.86
CA GLN A 188 -19.49 -29.62 8.86
C GLN A 188 -18.44 -28.70 8.23
N LYS A 189 -18.17 -28.86 6.94
CA LYS A 189 -17.20 -28.05 6.20
C LYS A 189 -17.66 -27.91 4.76
N CYS A 190 -17.33 -26.81 4.11
CA CYS A 190 -17.56 -26.69 2.67
C CYS A 190 -16.56 -27.54 1.89
N LYS A 191 -16.99 -28.04 0.74
CA LYS A 191 -16.14 -28.66 -0.27
C LYS A 191 -15.41 -27.58 -1.07
N ASN A 192 -14.28 -27.95 -1.64
CA ASN A 192 -13.47 -27.07 -2.46
C ASN A 192 -13.91 -27.18 -3.93
N CYS A 193 -14.11 -26.06 -4.59
CA CYS A 193 -14.15 -26.00 -6.05
C CYS A 193 -12.83 -26.51 -6.64
N SER A 194 -12.90 -27.08 -7.85
CA SER A 194 -11.71 -27.42 -8.64
C SER A 194 -10.82 -26.20 -8.89
N ASN A 195 -9.54 -26.43 -9.16
CA ASN A 195 -8.60 -25.35 -9.45
C ASN A 195 -9.09 -24.52 -10.65
N GLY A 196 -8.90 -23.19 -10.58
CA GLY A 196 -9.37 -22.29 -11.62
C GLY A 196 -10.88 -22.04 -11.63
N ASN A 197 -11.62 -22.51 -10.63
CA ASN A 197 -13.04 -22.22 -10.45
C ASN A 197 -13.34 -21.61 -9.07
N PHE A 198 -14.40 -20.79 -9.01
CA PHE A 198 -14.88 -20.13 -7.81
C PHE A 198 -16.38 -19.85 -7.87
N VAL A 199 -17.00 -19.65 -6.71
CA VAL A 199 -18.40 -19.27 -6.54
C VAL A 199 -18.50 -17.75 -6.36
N LYS A 200 -19.23 -17.09 -7.26
CA LYS A 200 -19.40 -15.63 -7.29
C LYS A 200 -20.32 -15.09 -6.18
N LYS A 201 -21.28 -15.89 -5.71
CA LYS A 201 -22.21 -15.52 -4.63
C LYS A 201 -21.94 -16.40 -3.41
N ARG A 202 -22.16 -15.86 -2.21
CA ARG A 202 -21.98 -16.63 -0.97
C ARG A 202 -23.00 -17.76 -0.88
N GLY A 203 -22.58 -18.94 -0.41
CA GLY A 203 -23.44 -20.12 -0.26
C GLY A 203 -23.63 -20.93 -1.54
N GLY A 204 -22.55 -21.31 -2.22
CA GLY A 204 -22.62 -22.19 -3.39
C GLY A 204 -23.27 -23.54 -3.04
N LEU A 205 -24.31 -23.91 -3.76
CA LEU A 205 -25.18 -25.06 -3.53
C LEU A 205 -24.59 -26.35 -4.11
N SER A 206 -23.81 -26.25 -5.18
CA SER A 206 -23.23 -27.43 -5.84
C SER A 206 -21.92 -27.12 -6.56
N ALA A 207 -21.26 -28.18 -7.04
CA ALA A 207 -20.07 -28.05 -7.89
C ALA A 207 -20.35 -27.27 -9.18
N LEU A 208 -21.61 -27.22 -9.66
CA LEU A 208 -22.01 -26.45 -10.85
C LEU A 208 -21.99 -24.93 -10.62
N ASP A 209 -22.09 -24.48 -9.37
CA ASP A 209 -21.96 -23.06 -9.02
C ASP A 209 -20.51 -22.57 -9.05
N CYS A 210 -19.54 -23.49 -9.14
CA CYS A 210 -18.12 -23.19 -9.31
C CYS A 210 -17.87 -22.73 -10.76
N THR A 211 -18.04 -21.44 -11.01
CA THR A 211 -17.74 -20.81 -12.30
C THR A 211 -16.25 -20.61 -12.52
N THR A 212 -15.81 -20.56 -13.78
CA THR A 212 -14.41 -20.30 -14.13
C THR A 212 -13.94 -18.94 -13.63
N CYS A 213 -12.68 -18.89 -13.18
CA CYS A 213 -12.04 -17.68 -12.75
C CYS A 213 -12.02 -16.60 -13.85
N PRO A 214 -12.10 -15.30 -13.48
CA PRO A 214 -12.04 -14.20 -14.44
C PRO A 214 -10.71 -14.10 -15.19
N ASP A 215 -10.70 -13.38 -16.30
CA ASP A 215 -9.50 -13.15 -17.11
C ASP A 215 -8.36 -12.50 -16.31
N GLY A 216 -7.13 -12.80 -16.72
CA GLY A 216 -5.91 -12.33 -16.04
C GLY A 216 -5.58 -13.06 -14.73
N THR A 217 -6.39 -14.03 -14.32
CA THR A 217 -6.14 -14.87 -13.12
C THR A 217 -5.45 -16.20 -13.46
N ASN A 218 -4.90 -16.86 -12.44
CA ASN A 218 -4.24 -18.14 -12.54
C ASN A 218 -5.25 -19.29 -12.35
N HIS A 219 -5.48 -20.05 -13.42
CA HIS A 219 -6.47 -21.15 -13.43
C HIS A 219 -5.93 -22.47 -12.85
N SER A 220 -4.65 -22.53 -12.48
CA SER A 220 -4.03 -23.74 -11.92
C SER A 220 -4.13 -23.83 -10.40
N ILE A 221 -4.57 -22.76 -9.73
CA ILE A 221 -4.58 -22.64 -8.26
C ILE A 221 -6.02 -22.63 -7.76
N HIS A 222 -6.24 -23.21 -6.58
CA HIS A 222 -7.52 -23.13 -5.89
C HIS A 222 -7.81 -21.70 -5.42
N ALA A 223 -9.01 -21.17 -5.71
CA ALA A 223 -9.37 -19.78 -5.42
C ALA A 223 -9.43 -19.45 -3.91
N GLY A 224 -9.77 -20.41 -3.05
CA GLY A 224 -9.85 -20.19 -1.60
C GLY A 224 -10.72 -18.98 -1.22
N PHE A 225 -10.36 -18.28 -0.14
CA PHE A 225 -11.10 -17.08 0.34
C PHE A 225 -10.71 -15.79 -0.40
N ARG A 226 -9.53 -15.77 -1.02
CA ARG A 226 -8.98 -14.61 -1.74
C ARG A 226 -9.51 -14.51 -3.17
N ALA A 227 -10.40 -15.41 -3.59
CA ALA A 227 -10.73 -15.65 -4.99
C ALA A 227 -9.48 -16.07 -5.80
N CYS A 228 -9.64 -16.16 -7.12
CA CYS A 228 -8.57 -16.58 -8.01
C CYS A 228 -7.40 -15.59 -7.98
N PHE A 229 -6.17 -16.11 -7.84
CA PHE A 229 -4.94 -15.31 -7.82
C PHE A 229 -4.66 -14.70 -9.18
N CYS A 230 -4.06 -13.51 -9.24
CA CYS A 230 -3.67 -12.92 -10.52
C CYS A 230 -2.45 -13.65 -11.13
N LYS A 231 -2.30 -13.57 -12.45
CA LYS A 231 -1.04 -13.97 -13.12
C LYS A 231 0.09 -13.00 -12.73
N ARG A 232 1.35 -13.39 -12.97
CA ARG A 232 2.50 -12.48 -12.75
C ARG A 232 2.32 -11.19 -13.57
N ASN A 233 2.61 -10.04 -12.95
CA ASN A 233 2.41 -8.70 -13.52
C ASN A 233 0.95 -8.33 -13.82
N TYR A 234 -0.03 -8.97 -13.17
CA TYR A 234 -1.43 -8.58 -13.25
C TYR A 234 -1.91 -8.11 -11.88
N ALA A 235 -2.72 -7.06 -11.87
CA ALA A 235 -3.33 -6.50 -10.66
C ALA A 235 -4.84 -6.38 -10.84
N ARG A 236 -5.57 -6.28 -9.72
CA ARG A 236 -7.02 -6.07 -9.73
C ARG A 236 -7.43 -5.00 -8.73
N ILE A 237 -8.59 -4.43 -8.98
CA ILE A 237 -9.27 -3.46 -8.11
C ILE A 237 -10.59 -4.00 -7.53
N ASP A 238 -10.90 -5.27 -7.79
CA ASP A 238 -12.03 -5.99 -7.24
C ASP A 238 -11.54 -7.36 -6.79
N ARG A 239 -11.76 -7.71 -5.52
CA ARG A 239 -11.33 -8.97 -4.90
C ARG A 239 -11.79 -10.20 -5.69
N PHE A 240 -12.94 -10.15 -6.34
CA PHE A 240 -13.50 -11.28 -7.10
C PHE A 240 -13.64 -10.97 -8.60
N GLY A 241 -13.03 -9.87 -9.06
CA GLY A 241 -13.06 -9.44 -10.45
C GLY A 241 -11.89 -9.98 -11.28
N LEU A 242 -11.82 -9.50 -12.51
CA LEU A 242 -10.70 -9.75 -13.42
C LEU A 242 -9.42 -9.05 -12.97
N CYS A 243 -8.28 -9.60 -13.37
CA CYS A 243 -7.01 -8.92 -13.24
C CYS A 243 -6.62 -8.30 -14.59
N THR A 244 -6.10 -7.08 -14.55
CA THR A 244 -5.59 -6.37 -15.73
C THR A 244 -4.07 -6.38 -15.74
N LEU A 245 -3.50 -6.35 -16.94
CA LEU A 245 -2.06 -6.26 -17.11
C LEU A 245 -1.56 -4.94 -16.52
N CYS A 246 -0.56 -5.04 -15.66
CA CYS A 246 0.11 -3.90 -15.03
C CYS A 246 1.22 -3.40 -15.98
N LEU A 247 0.86 -2.43 -16.82
CA LEU A 247 1.72 -1.82 -17.85
C LEU A 247 2.59 -0.62 -17.40
N PRO A 248 2.36 0.09 -16.27
CA PRO A 248 3.20 1.24 -15.93
C PRO A 248 4.60 0.82 -15.44
N GLU A 249 5.64 1.44 -15.98
CA GLU A 249 6.98 1.40 -15.39
C GLU A 249 6.93 1.90 -13.93
N GLY A 250 7.59 1.17 -13.03
CA GLY A 250 7.70 1.57 -11.63
C GLY A 250 6.64 1.04 -10.68
N LEU A 251 5.74 0.18 -11.14
CA LEU A 251 4.83 -0.60 -10.30
C LEU A 251 5.29 -2.06 -10.19
N ASN A 252 4.97 -2.69 -9.06
CA ASN A 252 5.11 -4.10 -8.81
C ASN A 252 3.71 -4.69 -8.59
N CYS A 253 3.33 -5.62 -9.45
CA CYS A 253 1.98 -6.19 -9.50
C CYS A 253 1.98 -7.71 -9.25
N ASN A 254 2.97 -8.20 -8.50
CA ASN A 254 3.09 -9.64 -8.22
C ASN A 254 2.17 -10.14 -7.10
N ASN A 255 1.54 -9.23 -6.34
CA ASN A 255 0.73 -9.56 -5.16
C ASN A 255 -0.78 -9.38 -5.40
N ASP A 256 -1.27 -9.45 -6.64
CA ASP A 256 -2.66 -9.19 -7.09
C ASP A 256 -3.12 -7.73 -7.01
N PHE A 257 -2.31 -6.81 -6.49
CA PHE A 257 -2.60 -5.37 -6.46
C PHE A 257 -1.37 -4.59 -6.90
N GLU A 258 -1.56 -3.31 -7.22
CA GLU A 258 -0.48 -2.43 -7.61
C GLU A 258 0.25 -1.91 -6.38
N SER A 259 1.55 -2.19 -6.28
CA SER A 259 2.46 -1.60 -5.31
C SER A 259 3.59 -0.85 -6.00
N LEU A 260 4.28 0.00 -5.25
CA LEU A 260 5.37 0.83 -5.78
C LEU A 260 6.68 0.03 -5.86
N SER A 261 7.41 0.17 -6.97
CA SER A 261 8.75 -0.42 -7.12
C SER A 261 9.83 0.50 -6.55
N LEU A 262 11.02 -0.07 -6.31
CA LEU A 262 12.21 0.66 -5.88
C LEU A 262 12.53 1.81 -6.85
N GLY A 263 12.82 3.00 -6.31
CA GLY A 263 13.24 4.17 -7.07
C GLY A 263 12.11 4.97 -7.72
N TYR A 264 10.85 4.68 -7.35
CA TYR A 264 9.68 5.40 -7.81
C TYR A 264 8.97 6.09 -6.65
N TYR A 265 8.18 7.11 -6.95
CA TYR A 265 7.43 7.90 -5.99
C TYR A 265 5.96 7.89 -6.39
N TRP A 266 5.08 7.86 -5.38
CA TRP A 266 3.64 7.82 -5.56
C TRP A 266 3.00 8.93 -4.74
N ASN A 267 2.21 9.79 -5.39
CA ASN A 267 1.50 10.83 -4.69
C ASN A 267 -0.01 10.62 -4.72
N TRP A 268 -0.62 10.69 -3.54
CA TRP A 268 -2.04 10.46 -3.33
C TRP A 268 -2.84 11.74 -3.03
N SER A 269 -2.22 12.93 -3.07
CA SER A 269 -2.85 14.21 -2.69
C SER A 269 -3.75 14.85 -3.76
N PHE A 270 -4.32 14.07 -4.68
CA PHE A 270 -5.12 14.59 -5.80
C PHE A 270 -6.63 14.38 -5.59
N PRO A 271 -7.49 15.25 -6.16
CA PRO A 271 -8.93 15.12 -6.04
C PRO A 271 -9.42 13.83 -6.71
N GLY A 272 -10.38 13.15 -6.07
CA GLY A 272 -10.93 11.88 -6.57
C GLY A 272 -10.04 10.66 -6.30
N ILE A 273 -9.00 10.81 -5.49
CA ILE A 273 -8.10 9.74 -5.06
C ILE A 273 -8.16 9.61 -3.54
N ASN A 274 -8.09 8.37 -3.03
CA ASN A 274 -8.03 8.11 -1.59
C ASN A 274 -7.13 6.90 -1.28
N VAL A 275 -5.98 7.18 -0.67
CA VAL A 275 -5.00 6.15 -0.26
C VAL A 275 -5.52 5.25 0.85
N SER A 276 -6.30 5.78 1.79
CA SER A 276 -6.85 5.01 2.91
C SER A 276 -7.85 3.98 2.40
N LEU A 277 -8.71 4.36 1.43
CA LEU A 277 -9.63 3.41 0.81
C LEU A 277 -8.89 2.30 0.05
N TYR A 278 -7.83 2.65 -0.69
CA TYR A 278 -7.02 1.66 -1.40
C TYR A 278 -6.25 0.75 -0.43
N SER A 279 -5.74 1.30 0.68
CA SER A 279 -5.10 0.55 1.77
C SER A 279 -6.08 -0.43 2.44
N SER A 280 -7.32 -0.02 2.69
CA SER A 280 -8.37 -0.92 3.19
C SER A 280 -8.69 -2.03 2.18
N PHE A 281 -8.77 -1.71 0.88
CA PHE A 281 -8.93 -2.71 -0.17
C PHE A 281 -7.78 -3.71 -0.20
N VAL A 282 -6.52 -3.26 -0.10
CA VAL A 282 -5.35 -4.15 -0.09
C VAL A 282 -5.31 -5.00 1.18
N THR A 283 -5.63 -4.43 2.35
CA THR A 283 -5.76 -5.17 3.61
C THR A 283 -6.82 -6.27 3.48
N ASN A 284 -7.95 -5.91 2.89
CA ASN A 284 -9.00 -6.86 2.55
C ASN A 284 -8.44 -7.97 1.68
N LEU A 285 -7.80 -7.61 0.56
CA LEU A 285 -7.23 -8.54 -0.41
C LEU A 285 -6.23 -9.51 0.23
N LEU A 286 -5.45 -9.06 1.20
CA LEU A 286 -4.45 -9.85 1.94
C LEU A 286 -5.07 -10.69 3.08
N THR A 287 -6.39 -10.68 3.27
CA THR A 287 -7.10 -11.52 4.24
C THR A 287 -7.42 -12.89 3.64
N PHE A 288 -6.84 -13.96 4.21
CA PHE A 288 -6.93 -15.34 3.70
C PHE A 288 -8.04 -16.20 4.36
N ASN A 289 -9.02 -15.58 5.01
CA ASN A 289 -10.15 -16.26 5.67
C ASN A 289 -11.48 -15.56 5.34
N ASP A 290 -12.60 -16.09 5.84
CA ASP A 290 -13.95 -15.53 5.63
C ASP A 290 -14.24 -14.28 6.48
N SER A 291 -13.25 -13.76 7.22
CA SER A 291 -13.40 -12.58 8.09
C SER A 291 -13.09 -11.27 7.37
N TYR A 292 -12.95 -11.29 6.04
CA TYR A 292 -12.74 -10.07 5.26
C TYR A 292 -13.97 -9.16 5.30
N ASP A 293 -13.74 -7.85 5.17
CA ASP A 293 -14.80 -6.85 5.21
C ASP A 293 -15.56 -6.76 3.86
N PRO A 294 -16.88 -7.00 3.81
CA PRO A 294 -17.62 -6.93 2.56
C PRO A 294 -17.64 -5.55 1.90
N SER A 295 -17.49 -4.47 2.68
CA SER A 295 -17.63 -3.09 2.21
C SER A 295 -16.42 -2.60 1.39
N THR A 296 -15.24 -3.16 1.64
CA THR A 296 -13.96 -2.78 1.03
C THR A 296 -13.46 -3.81 0.02
N THR A 297 -14.36 -4.62 -0.54
CA THR A 297 -14.02 -5.68 -1.53
C THR A 297 -13.68 -5.13 -2.92
N ARG A 298 -13.99 -3.87 -3.20
CA ARG A 298 -13.73 -3.20 -4.48
C ARG A 298 -13.25 -1.77 -4.25
N TYR A 299 -12.25 -1.38 -5.03
CA TYR A 299 -11.78 -0.01 -5.17
C TYR A 299 -12.34 0.61 -6.44
N THR A 300 -12.98 1.79 -6.32
CA THR A 300 -13.70 2.46 -7.42
C THR A 300 -13.12 3.81 -7.81
N LEU A 301 -12.14 4.32 -7.05
CA LEU A 301 -11.52 5.61 -7.29
C LEU A 301 -10.35 5.51 -8.27
N LYS A 302 -9.80 6.66 -8.69
CA LYS A 302 -8.65 6.69 -9.60
C LYS A 302 -7.36 6.35 -8.86
N ILE A 303 -6.48 5.61 -9.53
CA ILE A 303 -5.12 5.31 -9.05
C ILE A 303 -4.14 6.30 -9.72
N PRO A 304 -3.32 7.05 -8.96
CA PRO A 304 -2.41 8.03 -9.52
C PRO A 304 -1.27 7.37 -10.29
N ARG A 305 -0.66 8.13 -11.22
CA ARG A 305 0.55 7.72 -11.92
C ARG A 305 1.75 7.75 -10.97
N VAL A 306 2.72 6.86 -11.21
CA VAL A 306 3.99 6.82 -10.49
C VAL A 306 5.06 7.60 -11.24
N PHE A 307 6.02 8.15 -10.50
CA PHE A 307 7.10 8.96 -11.05
C PHE A 307 8.45 8.41 -10.64
N LYS A 308 9.42 8.41 -11.56
CA LYS A 308 10.78 7.99 -11.26
C LYS A 308 11.45 9.03 -10.37
N CYS A 309 12.02 8.60 -9.25
CA CYS A 309 12.77 9.49 -8.39
C CYS A 309 14.06 9.94 -9.10
N PRO A 310 14.49 11.21 -8.93
CA PRO A 310 15.76 11.69 -9.47
C PRO A 310 16.93 10.78 -9.09
N ARG A 311 16.85 10.17 -7.91
CA ARG A 311 17.79 9.17 -7.41
C ARG A 311 17.02 7.95 -6.90
N PRO A 312 17.24 6.76 -7.49
CA PRO A 312 16.54 5.56 -7.06
C PRO A 312 16.72 5.23 -5.57
N GLY A 313 17.90 5.51 -4.99
CA GLY A 313 18.19 5.25 -3.58
C GLY A 313 17.33 6.07 -2.60
N ASN A 314 16.87 7.26 -3.00
CA ASN A 314 16.05 8.12 -2.14
C ASN A 314 14.63 7.57 -1.92
N CYS A 315 14.19 6.64 -2.78
CA CYS A 315 12.85 6.06 -2.77
C CYS A 315 12.96 4.53 -2.59
N PRO A 316 13.28 4.05 -1.38
CA PRO A 316 13.56 2.64 -1.13
C PRO A 316 12.33 1.74 -1.32
N ASN A 317 11.14 2.20 -0.94
CA ASN A 317 9.86 1.49 -1.08
C ASN A 317 9.88 0.03 -0.60
N SER A 318 10.62 -0.24 0.48
CA SER A 318 10.79 -1.58 1.07
C SER A 318 9.46 -2.25 1.39
N ASP A 319 8.53 -1.49 1.96
CA ASP A 319 7.29 -2.00 2.55
C ASP A 319 6.07 -1.80 1.66
N SER A 320 6.26 -1.36 0.40
CA SER A 320 5.13 -1.07 -0.51
C SER A 320 4.29 -2.29 -0.88
N HIS A 321 4.80 -3.50 -0.61
CA HIS A 321 4.06 -4.75 -0.71
C HIS A 321 3.06 -4.99 0.43
N THR A 322 3.03 -4.13 1.45
CA THR A 322 2.09 -4.17 2.58
C THR A 322 0.99 -3.12 2.42
N ALA A 323 -0.16 -3.30 3.08
CA ALA A 323 -1.26 -2.35 2.99
C ALA A 323 -0.93 -0.96 3.55
N THR A 324 -0.04 -0.86 4.53
CA THR A 324 0.37 0.40 5.16
C THR A 324 1.46 1.12 4.36
N GLY A 325 2.32 0.38 3.65
CA GLY A 325 3.44 0.92 2.88
C GLY A 325 3.10 1.40 1.46
N ILE A 326 1.84 1.33 1.04
CA ILE A 326 1.39 1.68 -0.33
C ILE A 326 1.70 3.14 -0.69
N ASN A 327 1.68 4.05 0.28
CA ASN A 327 2.04 5.46 0.11
C ASN A 327 3.43 5.61 -0.57
N GLY A 328 4.31 4.64 -0.41
CA GLY A 328 5.72 4.79 -0.70
C GLY A 328 6.42 5.48 0.47
N ASN A 329 7.72 5.24 0.60
CA ASN A 329 8.53 5.84 1.65
C ASN A 329 9.75 6.52 1.03
N CYS A 330 10.15 7.64 1.65
CA CYS A 330 11.43 8.26 1.37
C CYS A 330 12.49 7.67 2.30
N GLN A 331 13.72 7.61 1.83
CA GLN A 331 14.87 7.31 2.66
C GLN A 331 14.96 8.32 3.82
N GLU A 332 15.47 7.89 4.97
CA GLU A 332 15.71 8.75 6.12
C GLU A 332 16.50 10.01 5.73
N GLY A 333 16.04 11.17 6.21
CA GLY A 333 16.60 12.46 5.86
C GLY A 333 16.01 13.10 4.59
N TYR A 334 15.21 12.37 3.81
CA TYR A 334 14.51 12.87 2.63
C TYR A 334 12.98 12.94 2.82
N ARG A 335 12.34 13.91 2.18
CA ARG A 335 10.88 14.14 2.20
C ARG A 335 10.42 14.89 0.94
N GLY A 336 9.12 15.22 0.88
CA GLY A 336 8.54 16.05 -0.18
C GLY A 336 8.32 15.27 -1.47
N TRP A 337 7.89 15.98 -2.51
CA TRP A 337 7.65 15.39 -3.83
C TRP A 337 8.93 14.72 -4.38
N LEU A 338 8.82 13.51 -4.93
CA LEU A 338 9.96 12.71 -5.44
C LEU A 338 11.08 12.45 -4.42
N CYS A 339 10.82 12.63 -3.12
CA CYS A 339 11.84 12.56 -2.06
C CYS A 339 13.05 13.48 -2.35
N SER A 340 12.79 14.67 -2.90
CA SER A 340 13.82 15.62 -3.31
C SER A 340 14.25 16.60 -2.21
N LYS A 341 13.46 16.75 -1.14
CA LYS A 341 13.76 17.68 -0.03
C LYS A 341 14.43 16.99 1.13
N CYS A 342 15.19 17.76 1.90
CA CYS A 342 15.69 17.31 3.18
C CYS A 342 14.64 17.44 4.28
N GLN A 343 14.60 16.44 5.17
CA GLN A 343 13.76 16.43 6.36
C GLN A 343 14.25 17.47 7.37
N ASN A 344 13.37 17.86 8.30
CA ASN A 344 13.76 18.63 9.47
C ASN A 344 14.87 17.86 10.20
N ALA A 345 15.97 18.52 10.54
CA ALA A 345 17.25 17.96 11.04
C ALA A 345 18.32 17.62 9.99
N PHE A 346 18.01 17.77 8.70
CA PHE A 346 18.94 17.54 7.59
C PHE A 346 19.04 18.77 6.70
N TYR A 347 20.18 18.92 6.02
CA TYR A 347 20.42 20.01 5.06
C TYR A 347 21.04 19.48 3.76
N SER A 348 20.82 20.19 2.67
CA SER A 348 21.32 19.80 1.35
C SER A 348 22.81 20.15 1.20
N VAL A 349 23.61 19.16 0.81
CA VAL A 349 25.04 19.29 0.45
C VAL A 349 25.26 18.58 -0.86
N LEU A 350 25.72 19.26 -1.92
CA LEU A 350 26.07 18.59 -3.19
C LEU A 350 24.99 17.59 -3.64
N ASN A 351 23.72 18.00 -3.45
CA ASN A 351 22.50 17.25 -3.80
C ASN A 351 22.20 16.01 -2.92
N TYR A 352 22.78 15.85 -1.72
CA TYR A 352 22.37 14.85 -0.72
C TYR A 352 22.01 15.50 0.62
N CYS A 353 21.14 14.85 1.38
CA CYS A 353 20.73 15.33 2.71
C CYS A 353 21.69 14.81 3.77
N ALA A 354 22.38 15.73 4.44
CA ALA A 354 23.29 15.44 5.54
C ALA A 354 22.65 15.84 6.88
N PRO A 355 22.83 15.06 7.95
CA PRO A 355 22.34 15.41 9.28
C PRO A 355 23.11 16.62 9.84
N TYR A 356 22.43 17.47 10.61
CA TYR A 356 23.09 18.60 11.28
C TYR A 356 24.16 18.12 12.28
N GLN A 357 25.35 18.71 12.20
CA GLN A 357 26.40 18.60 13.22
C GLN A 357 26.14 19.59 14.37
N GLN A 358 26.84 19.47 15.50
CA GLN A 358 26.63 20.36 16.65
C GLN A 358 26.86 21.84 16.28
N LYS A 359 25.99 22.74 16.79
CA LYS A 359 25.97 24.17 16.45
C LYS A 359 27.31 24.90 16.62
N TRP A 360 28.11 24.51 17.62
CA TRP A 360 29.41 25.13 17.93
C TRP A 360 30.47 24.94 16.85
N TRP A 361 30.52 23.76 16.21
CA TRP A 361 31.46 23.48 15.13
C TRP A 361 31.21 24.39 13.92
N ILE A 362 29.94 24.67 13.63
CA ILE A 362 29.54 25.55 12.54
C ILE A 362 29.95 26.99 12.85
N ILE A 363 29.71 27.48 14.07
CA ILE A 363 30.12 28.84 14.49
C ILE A 363 31.64 29.01 14.37
N LEU A 364 32.41 28.01 14.79
CA LEU A 364 33.86 28.01 14.65
C LEU A 364 34.28 28.11 13.17
N GLU A 365 33.67 27.32 12.29
CA GLU A 365 33.90 27.35 10.85
C GLU A 365 33.58 28.72 10.24
N MET A 366 32.51 29.38 10.68
CA MET A 366 32.17 30.75 10.23
C MET A 366 33.24 31.77 10.62
N ILE A 367 33.70 31.70 11.87
CA ILE A 367 34.67 32.67 12.40
C ILE A 367 36.00 32.50 11.68
N ILE A 368 36.43 31.26 11.45
CA ILE A 368 37.67 30.96 10.72
C ILE A 368 37.58 31.46 9.27
N THR A 369 36.48 31.19 8.58
CA THR A 369 36.30 31.63 7.18
C THR A 369 36.22 33.16 7.05
N MET A 370 35.45 33.82 7.91
CA MET A 370 35.32 35.29 7.92
C MET A 370 36.64 35.99 8.30
N SER A 371 37.38 35.45 9.28
CA SER A 371 38.68 35.99 9.67
C SER A 371 39.74 35.80 8.57
N ALA A 372 39.75 34.66 7.89
CA ALA A 372 40.60 34.44 6.72
C ALA A 372 40.28 35.42 5.58
N PHE A 373 38.99 35.67 5.30
CA PHE A 373 38.59 36.62 4.27
C PHE A 373 38.98 38.05 4.62
N LEU A 374 38.76 38.48 5.87
CA LEU A 374 39.23 39.77 6.37
C LEU A 374 40.75 39.90 6.30
N LEU A 375 41.49 38.85 6.66
CA LEU A 375 42.95 38.82 6.58
C LEU A 375 43.43 38.96 5.12
N ILE A 376 42.79 38.27 4.17
CA ILE A 376 43.09 38.42 2.74
C ILE A 376 42.83 39.86 2.29
N ILE A 377 41.69 40.46 2.66
CA ILE A 377 41.38 41.86 2.34
C ILE A 377 42.45 42.80 2.92
N ILE A 378 42.82 42.63 4.19
CA ILE A 378 43.83 43.45 4.86
C ILE A 378 45.19 43.29 4.16
N LEU A 379 45.60 42.06 3.83
CA LEU A 379 46.86 41.79 3.11
C LEU A 379 46.86 42.43 1.71
N VAL A 380 45.74 42.38 1.00
CA VAL A 380 45.57 43.04 -0.31
C VAL A 380 45.68 44.55 -0.17
N ILE A 381 45.00 45.15 0.83
CA ILE A 381 45.06 46.59 1.10
C ILE A 381 46.49 47.00 1.51
N TRP A 382 47.13 46.26 2.40
CA TRP A 382 48.47 46.53 2.92
C TRP A 382 49.53 46.48 1.82
N LYS A 383 49.49 45.43 0.99
CA LYS A 383 50.37 45.31 -0.17
C LYS A 383 50.18 46.45 -1.16
N ASN A 384 48.93 46.87 -1.39
CA ASN A 384 48.58 48.00 -2.26
C ASN A 384 49.08 49.35 -1.71
N THR A 385 49.07 49.55 -0.39
CA THR A 385 49.69 50.74 0.22
C THR A 385 51.21 50.77 0.08
N LYS A 386 51.88 49.60 0.11
CA LYS A 386 53.34 49.50 0.02
C LYS A 386 53.89 49.64 -1.41
N THR A 387 53.14 49.21 -2.44
CA THR A 387 53.58 49.31 -3.85
C THR A 387 53.38 50.69 -4.47
N ARG A 388 52.66 51.60 -3.80
CA ARG A 388 52.45 52.98 -4.26
C ARG A 388 53.71 53.83 -4.42
N GLN A 389 54.84 53.35 -3.90
CA GLN A 389 56.08 54.11 -3.83
C GLN A 389 57.00 53.90 -5.05
N HIS A 390 56.73 52.93 -5.94
CA HIS A 390 57.71 52.59 -6.98
C HIS A 390 57.21 52.23 -8.39
N ASP A 391 55.92 52.03 -8.67
CA ASP A 391 55.50 51.67 -10.04
C ASP A 391 54.08 52.10 -10.43
N GLY A 392 53.93 52.57 -11.68
CA GLY A 392 52.72 53.18 -12.23
C GLY A 392 51.58 52.24 -12.62
N ARG A 393 51.69 50.92 -12.37
CA ARG A 393 50.59 49.96 -12.57
C ARG A 393 50.33 49.14 -11.32
N LEU A 394 49.09 49.22 -10.83
CA LEU A 394 48.65 48.63 -9.57
C LEU A 394 48.86 47.11 -9.58
N PHE A 395 49.61 46.54 -8.63
CA PHE A 395 49.73 45.08 -8.45
C PHE A 395 48.35 44.41 -8.31
N VAL A 396 47.39 45.15 -7.75
CA VAL A 396 45.98 44.75 -7.65
C VAL A 396 45.33 44.55 -9.02
N ASP A 397 45.71 45.30 -10.07
CA ASP A 397 45.15 45.11 -11.42
C ASP A 397 45.66 43.81 -12.07
N LYS A 398 46.95 43.46 -11.86
CA LYS A 398 47.53 42.20 -12.34
C LYS A 398 47.01 40.98 -11.55
N LEU A 399 46.82 41.11 -10.24
CA LEU A 399 46.27 40.04 -9.40
C LEU A 399 44.77 39.88 -9.64
N SER A 400 44.02 40.98 -9.76
CA SER A 400 42.58 40.96 -10.05
C SER A 400 42.30 40.30 -11.40
N SER A 401 43.05 40.60 -12.47
CA SER A 401 42.80 39.95 -13.77
C SER A 401 43.05 38.44 -13.74
N ARG A 402 44.12 37.98 -13.07
CA ARG A 402 44.45 36.55 -12.97
C ARG A 402 43.50 35.80 -12.04
N MET A 403 43.07 36.44 -10.95
CA MET A 403 42.12 35.84 -10.01
C MET A 403 40.71 35.75 -10.62
N LYS A 404 40.33 36.70 -11.49
CA LYS A 404 39.08 36.62 -12.27
C LYS A 404 39.02 35.37 -13.15
N ILE A 405 40.10 35.06 -13.87
CA ILE A 405 40.19 33.88 -14.74
C ILE A 405 40.15 32.59 -13.91
N PHE A 406 40.93 32.54 -12.83
CA PHE A 406 40.98 31.39 -11.94
C PHE A 406 39.60 31.11 -11.30
N LEU A 407 38.97 32.13 -10.72
CA LEU A 407 37.65 32.00 -10.11
C LEU A 407 36.58 31.63 -11.13
N GLY A 408 36.56 32.30 -12.30
CA GLY A 408 35.60 31.99 -13.36
C GLY A 408 35.70 30.54 -13.86
N PHE A 409 36.92 30.02 -14.04
CA PHE A 409 37.12 28.62 -14.45
C PHE A 409 36.57 27.64 -13.40
N TYR A 410 36.94 27.80 -12.13
CA TYR A 410 36.51 26.86 -11.09
C TYR A 410 35.03 26.99 -10.71
N GLN A 411 34.43 28.16 -10.91
CA GLN A 411 32.98 28.35 -10.82
C GLN A 411 32.25 27.50 -11.86
N VAL A 412 32.63 27.61 -13.14
CA VAL A 412 32.02 26.83 -14.23
C VAL A 412 32.22 25.32 -14.05
N VAL A 413 33.42 24.90 -13.63
CA VAL A 413 33.71 23.47 -13.38
C VAL A 413 32.92 22.93 -12.19
N GLY A 414 32.73 23.73 -11.14
CA GLY A 414 31.88 23.37 -10.00
C GLY A 414 30.42 23.15 -10.40
N ASP A 415 29.88 24.03 -11.23
CA ASP A 415 28.49 23.94 -11.71
C ASP A 415 28.29 22.77 -12.69
N LEU A 416 29.29 22.48 -13.53
CA LEU A 416 29.29 21.28 -14.36
C LEU A 416 29.21 20.01 -13.49
N TYR A 417 29.92 19.98 -12.37
CA TYR A 417 29.91 18.82 -11.47
C TYR A 417 28.56 18.64 -10.75
N GLU A 418 27.89 19.74 -10.38
CA GLU A 418 26.56 19.71 -9.74
C GLU A 418 25.41 19.46 -10.73
N SER A 419 25.53 19.90 -11.99
CA SER A 419 24.51 19.72 -13.03
C SER A 419 24.46 18.30 -13.60
N VAL A 420 25.56 17.53 -13.49
CA VAL A 420 25.60 16.10 -13.81
C VAL A 420 24.96 15.29 -12.66
N ASN A 421 23.66 15.50 -12.46
CA ASN A 421 22.85 14.85 -11.43
C ASN A 421 22.51 13.38 -11.73
N VAL A 422 22.90 12.88 -12.91
CA VAL A 422 22.60 11.52 -13.40
C VAL A 422 23.71 10.53 -13.03
N VAL A 423 24.92 11.00 -12.71
CA VAL A 423 26.07 10.14 -12.42
C VAL A 423 26.30 10.06 -10.92
N SER A 424 26.14 8.87 -10.35
CA SER A 424 26.57 8.60 -8.98
C SER A 424 28.09 8.57 -8.94
N TRP A 425 28.72 9.68 -8.55
CA TRP A 425 30.17 9.76 -8.38
C TRP A 425 30.63 8.81 -7.26
N THR A 426 31.11 7.62 -7.62
CA THR A 426 31.64 6.63 -6.68
C THR A 426 33.15 6.83 -6.45
N GLY A 427 33.61 6.66 -5.21
CA GLY A 427 35.05 6.61 -4.89
C GLY A 427 35.76 7.98 -4.89
N PRO A 428 37.02 8.07 -5.36
CA PRO A 428 37.87 9.28 -5.29
C PRO A 428 37.28 10.53 -5.94
N LEU A 429 36.44 10.36 -6.97
CA LEU A 429 35.77 11.45 -7.67
C LEU A 429 34.88 12.27 -6.75
N ARG A 430 34.23 11.64 -5.76
CA ARG A 430 33.43 12.34 -4.74
C ARG A 430 34.25 13.37 -3.95
N TYR A 431 35.50 13.03 -3.62
CA TYR A 431 36.42 13.93 -2.92
C TYR A 431 36.88 15.07 -3.83
N VAL A 432 37.13 14.77 -5.11
CA VAL A 432 37.47 15.79 -6.12
C VAL A 432 36.32 16.79 -6.30
N GLY A 433 35.08 16.32 -6.39
CA GLY A 433 33.90 17.19 -6.44
C GLY A 433 33.74 18.08 -5.20
N GLN A 434 34.01 17.54 -4.00
CA GLN A 434 34.00 18.32 -2.75
C GLN A 434 35.07 19.41 -2.74
N LEU A 435 36.29 19.10 -3.20
CA LEU A 435 37.38 20.05 -3.35
C LEU A 435 37.06 21.14 -4.37
N ILE A 436 36.52 20.78 -5.53
CA ILE A 436 36.12 21.73 -6.59
C ILE A 436 35.01 22.66 -6.09
N SER A 437 34.01 22.13 -5.39
CA SER A 437 32.94 22.95 -4.79
C SER A 437 33.50 23.96 -3.77
N PHE A 438 34.45 23.55 -2.94
CA PHE A 438 35.13 24.46 -2.00
C PHE A 438 35.93 25.57 -2.72
N VAL A 439 36.68 25.22 -3.78
CA VAL A 439 37.50 26.16 -4.56
C VAL A 439 36.64 27.12 -5.41
N SER A 440 35.43 26.71 -5.81
CA SER A 440 34.51 27.54 -6.60
C SER A 440 34.03 28.82 -5.90
N LEU A 441 34.31 28.98 -4.58
CA LEU A 441 33.91 30.12 -3.77
C LEU A 441 32.45 30.54 -4.01
N LYS A 442 31.50 29.59 -4.00
CA LYS A 442 30.06 29.89 -3.92
C LYS A 442 29.77 30.58 -2.58
N LEU A 443 30.14 31.86 -2.46
CA LEU A 443 30.08 32.66 -1.23
C LEU A 443 28.66 32.68 -0.65
N LEU A 444 27.62 32.55 -1.47
CA LEU A 444 26.22 32.47 -1.01
C LEU A 444 25.83 31.11 -0.40
N ASN A 445 26.50 30.01 -0.79
CA ASN A 445 26.32 28.70 -0.15
C ASN A 445 27.32 28.49 1.00
N ILE A 446 28.45 29.21 0.97
CA ILE A 446 29.60 29.08 1.88
C ILE A 446 29.54 30.09 3.04
N ILE A 447 28.92 31.26 2.88
CA ILE A 447 28.59 32.16 3.99
C ILE A 447 27.35 31.56 4.68
N ILE A 448 27.64 30.49 5.41
CA ILE A 448 26.96 30.05 6.62
C ILE A 448 25.55 29.54 6.33
N ARG A 449 25.40 28.23 6.24
CA ARG A 449 24.15 27.48 6.24
C ARG A 449 23.23 27.96 7.39
N PRO A 450 22.33 28.95 7.20
CA PRO A 450 21.63 29.59 8.31
C PRO A 450 20.61 28.62 8.92
N GLN A 451 20.17 27.67 8.09
CA GLN A 451 19.35 26.51 8.43
C GLN A 451 19.90 25.72 9.64
N CYS A 452 21.23 25.68 9.83
CA CYS A 452 21.82 24.95 10.94
C CYS A 452 21.74 25.71 12.29
N LEU A 453 21.66 27.05 12.25
CA LEU A 453 21.59 27.90 13.43
C LEU A 453 20.13 28.07 13.89
N TYR A 454 19.25 28.30 12.91
CA TYR A 454 17.80 28.46 13.10
C TYR A 454 17.02 27.66 12.04
N SER A 455 16.15 26.77 12.50
CA SER A 455 15.28 25.93 11.66
C SER A 455 14.31 26.73 10.77
N HIS A 456 13.99 27.97 11.15
CA HIS A 456 13.11 28.87 10.38
C HIS A 456 13.82 29.61 9.23
N MET A 457 15.15 29.57 9.16
CA MET A 457 15.93 30.22 8.10
C MET A 457 16.16 29.26 6.92
N LEU A 458 15.09 28.64 6.41
CA LEU A 458 15.11 27.90 5.16
C LEU A 458 15.27 28.90 4.01
N LEU A 459 16.45 28.96 3.37
CA LEU A 459 16.62 29.68 2.10
C LEU A 459 15.88 28.93 0.99
N ASP A 460 14.56 29.14 0.93
CA ASP A 460 13.74 28.74 -0.21
C ASP A 460 14.24 29.41 -1.50
N PRO A 461 14.00 28.81 -2.68
CA PRO A 461 14.42 29.41 -3.96
C PRO A 461 13.96 30.86 -4.12
N ILE A 462 12.75 31.19 -3.65
CA ILE A 462 12.19 32.55 -3.67
C ILE A 462 13.03 33.53 -2.82
N ILE A 463 13.48 33.10 -1.65
CA ILE A 463 14.30 33.95 -0.75
C ILE A 463 15.69 34.15 -1.37
N ARG A 464 16.28 33.10 -1.95
CA ARG A 464 17.56 33.18 -2.68
C ARG A 464 17.48 34.19 -3.81
N PHE A 465 16.42 34.16 -4.61
CA PHE A 465 16.16 35.13 -5.66
C PHE A 465 16.07 36.57 -5.14
N LYS A 466 15.31 36.81 -4.06
CA LYS A 466 15.22 38.15 -3.45
C LYS A 466 16.59 38.67 -3.00
N ILE A 467 17.40 37.82 -2.36
CA ILE A 467 18.76 38.19 -1.95
C ILE A 467 19.62 38.49 -3.19
N ALA A 468 19.54 37.65 -4.22
CA ALA A 468 20.30 37.81 -5.45
C ALA A 468 19.98 39.12 -6.20
N VAL A 469 18.73 39.58 -6.17
CA VAL A 469 18.35 40.87 -6.79
C VAL A 469 18.74 42.07 -5.92
N ILE A 470 18.52 41.99 -4.59
CA ILE A 470 18.75 43.13 -3.68
C ILE A 470 20.24 43.36 -3.41
N PHE A 471 21.04 42.30 -3.30
CA PHE A 471 22.44 42.39 -2.89
C PHE A 471 23.34 43.19 -3.86
N PRO A 472 23.29 42.97 -5.19
CA PRO A 472 24.05 43.77 -6.15
C PRO A 472 23.66 45.25 -6.14
N ILE A 473 22.36 45.55 -5.97
CA ILE A 473 21.88 46.94 -5.84
C ILE A 473 22.51 47.59 -4.61
N GLY A 474 22.52 46.89 -3.46
CA GLY A 474 23.17 47.35 -2.24
C GLY A 474 24.67 47.60 -2.42
N LEU A 475 25.37 46.71 -3.14
CA LEU A 475 26.79 46.85 -3.44
C LEU A 475 27.12 48.11 -4.26
N ILE A 476 26.19 48.61 -5.08
CA ILE A 476 26.38 49.85 -5.86
C ILE A 476 25.97 51.07 -5.04
N VAL A 477 24.79 51.01 -4.42
CA VAL A 477 24.16 52.15 -3.73
C VAL A 477 24.98 52.55 -2.50
N VAL A 478 25.42 51.61 -1.67
CA VAL A 478 26.13 51.93 -0.41
C VAL A 478 27.46 52.68 -0.68
N PRO A 479 28.36 52.23 -1.57
CA PRO A 479 29.57 52.97 -1.92
C PRO A 479 29.28 54.32 -2.58
N ALA A 480 28.23 54.44 -3.38
CA ALA A 480 27.80 55.72 -3.96
C ALA A 480 27.38 56.72 -2.87
N TRP A 481 26.64 56.26 -1.87
CA TRP A 481 26.28 57.05 -0.68
C TRP A 481 27.51 57.47 0.13
N ILE A 482 28.46 56.56 0.37
CA ILE A 482 29.72 56.87 1.06
C ILE A 482 30.49 57.95 0.30
N TYR A 483 30.60 57.83 -1.03
CA TYR A 483 31.24 58.85 -1.87
C TYR A 483 30.54 60.21 -1.76
N LEU A 484 29.20 60.23 -1.76
CA LEU A 484 28.42 61.45 -1.64
C LEU A 484 28.64 62.14 -0.29
N ILE A 485 28.63 61.36 0.80
CA ILE A 485 28.91 61.84 2.17
C ILE A 485 30.33 62.39 2.24
N CYS A 486 31.34 61.69 1.72
CA CYS A 486 32.71 62.18 1.70
C CYS A 486 32.85 63.48 0.89
N LYS A 487 32.14 63.60 -0.24
CA LYS A 487 32.13 64.81 -1.07
C LYS A 487 31.53 66.01 -0.32
N VAL A 488 30.41 65.80 0.37
CA VAL A 488 29.77 66.84 1.20
C VAL A 488 30.66 67.22 2.38
N TYR A 489 31.22 66.24 3.09
CA TYR A 489 32.13 66.47 4.21
C TYR A 489 33.37 67.28 3.81
N LEU A 490 34.02 66.93 2.69
CA LEU A 490 35.20 67.68 2.20
C LEU A 490 34.84 69.10 1.74
N LYS A 491 33.61 69.34 1.27
CA LYS A 491 33.14 70.67 0.86
C LYS A 491 32.70 71.54 2.05
N CYS A 492 32.06 70.95 3.07
CA CYS A 492 31.50 71.68 4.20
C CYS A 492 32.45 71.82 5.40
N CYS A 493 33.26 70.80 5.71
CA CYS A 493 34.05 70.75 6.94
C CYS A 493 35.55 71.04 6.75
N LYS A 494 36.08 71.05 5.52
CA LYS A 494 37.50 71.34 5.24
C LYS A 494 37.69 72.53 4.28
N LYS A 495 38.14 73.68 4.81
CA LYS A 495 38.57 74.86 4.04
C LYS A 495 39.99 74.71 3.44
N THR A 496 40.28 73.60 2.75
CA THR A 496 41.59 73.37 2.10
C THR A 496 41.51 73.68 0.60
N ALA A 497 42.65 74.00 -0.04
CA ALA A 497 42.71 74.35 -1.47
C ALA A 497 41.99 73.30 -2.34
N ASN A 498 41.09 73.77 -3.22
CA ASN A 498 40.20 72.91 -4.03
C ASN A 498 40.95 71.81 -4.79
N ALA A 499 42.17 72.09 -5.27
CA ALA A 499 42.99 71.13 -6.01
C ALA A 499 43.38 69.90 -5.15
N GLU A 500 43.77 70.08 -3.89
CA GLU A 500 44.20 68.98 -3.03
C GLU A 500 43.02 68.09 -2.59
N ASN A 501 41.85 68.72 -2.37
CA ASN A 501 40.61 68.01 -2.08
C ASN A 501 40.09 67.22 -3.29
N MET A 502 40.24 67.73 -4.52
CA MET A 502 39.89 66.99 -5.74
C MET A 502 40.74 65.73 -5.93
N VAL A 503 42.05 65.81 -5.67
CA VAL A 503 42.95 64.63 -5.75
C VAL A 503 42.59 63.57 -4.70
N LYS A 504 42.23 63.98 -3.47
CA LYS A 504 41.78 63.05 -2.42
C LYS A 504 40.44 62.40 -2.78
N LEU A 505 39.50 63.15 -3.35
CA LEU A 505 38.19 62.65 -3.75
C LEU A 505 38.29 61.64 -4.91
N ASP A 506 39.14 61.90 -5.91
CA ASP A 506 39.36 60.98 -7.04
C ASP A 506 39.99 59.66 -6.59
N LYS A 507 40.90 59.73 -5.61
CA LYS A 507 41.51 58.55 -4.97
C LYS A 507 40.52 57.71 -4.16
N ILE A 508 39.52 58.34 -3.53
CA ILE A 508 38.42 57.65 -2.84
C ILE A 508 37.47 57.02 -3.85
N LYS A 509 37.10 57.76 -4.90
CA LYS A 509 36.26 57.28 -6.01
C LYS A 509 36.85 56.04 -6.66
N SER A 510 38.13 56.08 -7.03
CA SER A 510 38.84 54.95 -7.63
C SER A 510 38.81 53.70 -6.72
N LYS A 511 39.09 53.85 -5.42
CA LYS A 511 39.03 52.73 -4.46
C LYS A 511 37.63 52.14 -4.30
N LEU A 512 36.60 52.99 -4.18
CA LEU A 512 35.22 52.54 -4.06
C LEU A 512 34.77 51.83 -5.34
N LEU A 513 35.12 52.36 -6.51
CA LEU A 513 34.81 51.73 -7.79
C LEU A 513 35.48 50.36 -7.94
N THR A 514 36.76 50.23 -7.56
CA THR A 514 37.46 48.93 -7.57
C THR A 514 36.79 47.92 -6.64
N TYR A 515 36.34 48.35 -5.46
CA TYR A 515 35.60 47.49 -4.53
C TYR A 515 34.28 47.01 -5.15
N VAL A 516 33.46 47.93 -5.68
CA VAL A 516 32.17 47.61 -6.32
C VAL A 516 32.36 46.59 -7.45
N VAL A 517 33.29 46.86 -8.38
CA VAL A 517 33.53 45.98 -9.54
C VAL A 517 34.02 44.60 -9.11
N LEU A 518 34.88 44.53 -8.08
CA LEU A 518 35.43 43.26 -7.61
C LEU A 518 34.38 42.45 -6.84
N SER A 519 33.55 43.09 -6.02
CA SER A 519 32.43 42.45 -5.33
C SER A 519 31.36 41.95 -6.29
N LEU A 520 30.95 42.77 -7.27
CA LEU A 520 29.99 42.36 -8.30
C LEU A 520 30.51 41.18 -9.11
N PHE A 521 31.81 41.17 -9.47
CA PHE A 521 32.41 40.04 -10.18
C PHE A 521 32.36 38.75 -9.36
N ILE A 522 32.67 38.80 -8.06
CA ILE A 522 32.62 37.62 -7.19
C ILE A 522 31.19 37.09 -7.04
N THR A 523 30.19 37.98 -6.97
CA THR A 523 28.80 37.60 -6.75
C THR A 523 28.00 37.39 -8.03
N TYR A 524 28.57 37.63 -9.21
CA TYR A 524 27.91 37.49 -10.49
C TYR A 524 27.34 36.08 -10.71
N GLN A 525 28.18 35.05 -10.60
CA GLN A 525 27.75 33.67 -10.84
C GLN A 525 26.64 33.20 -9.88
N PRO A 526 26.77 33.34 -8.55
CA PRO A 526 25.66 33.02 -7.63
C PRO A 526 24.37 33.80 -7.88
N THR A 527 24.48 35.03 -8.42
CA THR A 527 23.31 35.86 -8.77
C THR A 527 22.63 35.31 -10.02
N CYS A 528 23.39 34.92 -11.04
CA CYS A 528 22.87 34.21 -12.22
C CYS A 528 22.10 32.95 -11.82
N ASP A 529 22.72 32.10 -11.01
CA ASP A 529 22.15 30.81 -10.61
C ASP A 529 20.78 30.99 -9.93
N ALA A 530 20.70 31.90 -8.95
CA ALA A 530 19.46 32.17 -8.21
C ALA A 530 18.36 32.79 -9.09
N ILE A 531 18.73 33.55 -10.12
CA ILE A 531 17.77 34.11 -11.09
C ILE A 531 17.27 32.99 -12.02
N PHE A 532 18.17 32.21 -12.61
CA PHE A 532 17.82 31.12 -13.53
C PHE A 532 17.06 29.98 -12.86
N GLU A 533 17.24 29.76 -11.56
CA GLU A 533 16.51 28.76 -10.78
C GLU A 533 15.00 29.01 -10.73
N ILE A 534 14.54 30.25 -10.92
CA ILE A 534 13.11 30.63 -10.89
C ILE A 534 12.50 30.75 -12.30
N TYR A 535 13.31 30.75 -13.37
CA TYR A 535 12.82 30.94 -14.73
C TYR A 535 11.66 29.99 -15.09
N PRO A 536 10.74 30.39 -15.99
CA PRO A 536 9.66 29.49 -16.44
C PRO A 536 10.16 28.17 -17.02
N GLY A 537 11.34 28.16 -17.65
CA GLY A 537 11.98 26.94 -18.16
C GLY A 537 12.49 25.97 -17.07
N ALA A 538 12.55 26.42 -15.81
CA ALA A 538 12.87 25.58 -14.66
C ALA A 538 11.64 24.85 -14.08
N CYS A 539 10.48 24.99 -14.69
CA CYS A 539 9.25 24.30 -14.29
C CYS A 539 9.07 22.99 -15.06
N ASP A 540 8.94 21.89 -14.32
CA ASP A 540 8.63 20.58 -14.90
C ASP A 540 7.13 20.30 -14.78
N THR A 541 6.52 19.83 -15.87
CA THR A 541 5.09 19.49 -15.93
C THR A 541 4.88 18.00 -15.78
N PHE A 542 4.07 17.60 -14.80
CA PHE A 542 3.73 16.22 -14.49
C PHE A 542 2.26 15.94 -14.82
N VAL A 543 2.02 14.84 -15.54
CA VAL A 543 0.68 14.28 -15.76
C VAL A 543 0.40 13.28 -14.65
N VAL A 544 -0.58 13.57 -13.80
CA VAL A 544 -0.74 12.89 -12.49
C VAL A 544 -1.77 11.77 -12.49
N ASP A 545 -2.72 11.83 -13.42
CA ASP A 545 -3.71 10.79 -13.63
C ASP A 545 -3.38 9.95 -14.87
N ARG A 546 -3.89 8.71 -14.91
CA ARG A 546 -3.70 7.82 -16.06
C ARG A 546 -4.47 8.26 -17.29
N ASP A 547 -5.61 8.92 -17.09
CA ASP A 547 -6.45 9.44 -18.16
C ASP A 547 -5.88 10.72 -18.79
N SER A 548 -4.75 11.22 -18.27
CA SER A 548 -4.05 12.42 -18.72
C SER A 548 -4.88 13.71 -18.66
N SER A 549 -5.88 13.78 -17.79
CA SER A 549 -6.76 14.94 -17.61
C SER A 549 -6.22 15.97 -16.62
N ILE A 550 -5.34 15.58 -15.70
CA ILE A 550 -4.82 16.44 -14.63
C ILE A 550 -3.31 16.61 -14.80
N THR A 551 -2.88 17.86 -14.90
CA THR A 551 -1.47 18.24 -14.96
C THR A 551 -1.12 19.22 -13.85
N ILE A 552 0.10 19.07 -13.31
CA ILE A 552 0.68 19.98 -12.33
C ILE A 552 2.05 20.44 -12.82
N SER A 553 2.37 21.71 -12.63
CA SER A 553 3.68 22.27 -12.96
C SER A 553 4.38 22.66 -11.68
N LEU A 554 5.54 22.08 -11.43
CA LEU A 554 6.30 22.20 -10.20
C LEU A 554 7.71 22.71 -10.51
N LEU A 555 8.27 23.53 -9.62
CA LEU A 555 9.58 24.11 -9.80
C LEU A 555 10.67 23.04 -9.60
N ARG A 556 11.62 22.90 -10.53
CA ARG A 556 12.68 21.86 -10.46
C ARG A 556 13.57 22.00 -9.22
N ALA A 557 13.81 23.23 -8.78
CA ALA A 557 14.56 23.54 -7.56
C ALA A 557 13.86 23.04 -6.29
N ASP A 558 12.53 23.06 -6.31
CA ASP A 558 11.67 22.69 -5.20
C ASP A 558 10.32 22.24 -5.73
N TYR A 559 10.14 20.92 -5.84
CA TYR A 559 8.93 20.33 -6.37
C TYR A 559 7.69 20.50 -5.45
N ASP A 560 7.79 21.10 -4.26
CA ASP A 560 6.60 21.48 -3.49
C ASP A 560 6.05 22.85 -3.91
N ILE A 561 6.79 23.62 -4.73
CA ILE A 561 6.37 24.94 -5.21
C ILE A 561 5.66 24.78 -6.55
N ASN A 562 4.39 25.20 -6.60
CA ASN A 562 3.62 25.24 -7.84
C ASN A 562 4.06 26.43 -8.69
N CYS A 563 4.45 26.18 -9.95
CA CYS A 563 4.90 27.25 -10.84
C CYS A 563 3.83 28.32 -11.11
N LYS A 564 2.54 27.97 -11.02
CA LYS A 564 1.45 28.94 -11.15
C LYS A 564 1.43 29.97 -10.02
N SER A 565 1.90 29.63 -8.81
CA SER A 565 1.88 30.55 -7.66
C SER A 565 3.05 31.54 -7.64
N ILE A 566 4.07 31.31 -8.46
CA ILE A 566 5.28 32.15 -8.52
C ILE A 566 5.41 32.95 -9.83
N ALA A 567 4.35 33.01 -10.63
CA ALA A 567 4.37 33.65 -11.96
C ALA A 567 4.84 35.12 -11.93
N HIS A 568 4.57 35.85 -10.84
CA HIS A 568 5.07 37.23 -10.68
C HIS A 568 6.59 37.27 -10.48
N TYR A 569 7.17 36.39 -9.66
CA TYR A 569 8.63 36.27 -9.50
C TYR A 569 9.31 35.85 -10.80
N GLN A 570 8.66 35.03 -11.63
CA GLN A 570 9.17 34.68 -12.95
C GLN A 570 9.27 35.89 -13.88
N THR A 571 8.29 36.78 -13.81
CA THR A 571 8.30 38.05 -14.56
C THR A 571 9.42 38.97 -14.05
N GLU A 572 9.59 39.08 -12.74
CA GLU A 572 10.70 39.82 -12.12
C GLU A 572 12.07 39.25 -12.51
N ALA A 573 12.20 37.93 -12.66
CA ALA A 573 13.45 37.29 -13.08
C ALA A 573 13.87 37.72 -14.49
N TYR A 574 12.94 37.85 -15.44
CA TYR A 574 13.24 38.39 -16.78
C TYR A 574 13.77 39.83 -16.71
N ILE A 575 13.15 40.68 -15.87
CA ILE A 575 13.61 42.06 -15.66
C ILE A 575 15.00 42.07 -15.04
N ALA A 576 15.24 41.25 -14.02
CA ALA A 576 16.53 41.12 -13.36
C ALA A 576 17.64 40.61 -14.30
N THR A 577 17.28 39.92 -15.38
CA THR A 577 18.26 39.45 -16.37
C THR A 577 18.80 40.59 -17.23
N VAL A 578 18.00 41.65 -17.45
CA VAL A 578 18.46 42.88 -18.13
C VAL A 578 19.55 43.59 -17.31
N TYR A 579 19.53 43.46 -15.98
CA TYR A 579 20.59 43.99 -15.12
C TYR A 579 21.91 43.21 -15.24
N MET A 580 21.86 41.97 -15.73
CA MET A 580 23.03 41.08 -15.86
C MET A 580 23.72 41.20 -17.23
N LEU A 581 22.99 41.67 -18.24
CA LEU A 581 23.48 42.00 -19.58
C LEU A 581 24.14 43.39 -19.58
#